data_AF-A0A4V2BSP6-F1
#
_entry.id   AF-A0A4V2BSP6-F1
#
_cell.length_a   1.000
_cell.length_b   1.000
_cell.length_c   1.000
_cell.angle_alpha   90.00
_cell.angle_beta   90.00
_cell.angle_gamma   90.00
#
_symmetry.space_group_name_H-M   'P 1'
#
loop_
_entity.id
_entity.type
_entity.pdbx_description
1 polymer ?
#
loop_
_entity_poly.entity_id
_entity_poly.type
_entity_poly.pdbx_seq_one_letter_code
_entity_poly.pdbx_strand_id
1 'polypeptide(L)'
;MEKEFAQATGRAETANLTDRQALHAVLSDPQSRYLAKHLCYVLVIQGIDTYILRPRDPADYGVLVDAIGPSPQANDLHVVVGLRGPLAPPDFCNGLMLPLVAFDQIYAFDADSLVAGLPKPDDLDEESFRSASRELFDRVMQITDNAGSSDEHRALNYCAVRYAQIYTNTAHAFASGRSLTAIETRPSRLSGSRSIQDVVFSYTNRTTDVTEKCFVRVDVTEEFPFLVTKLSPYYDR
;
A
#
# COMPACT_ATOMS: atom_id res chain seq x y z
N MET A 1 -27.57 -14.22 -7.06
CA MET A 1 -26.44 -13.39 -7.51
C MET A 1 -25.97 -13.75 -8.89
N GLU A 2 -25.46 -14.96 -9.13
CA GLU A 2 -24.94 -15.38 -10.44
C GLU A 2 -25.92 -15.16 -11.62
N LYS A 3 -27.21 -15.49 -11.43
CA LYS A 3 -28.24 -15.27 -12.45
C LYS A 3 -28.48 -13.79 -12.77
N GLU A 4 -28.39 -12.91 -11.78
CA GLU A 4 -28.58 -11.47 -12.00
C GLU A 4 -27.36 -10.87 -12.71
N PHE A 5 -26.17 -11.31 -12.28
CA PHE A 5 -24.93 -10.93 -12.95
C PHE A 5 -24.96 -11.32 -14.44
N ALA A 6 -25.36 -12.55 -14.77
CA ALA A 6 -25.51 -12.99 -16.15
C ALA A 6 -26.52 -12.15 -16.95
N GLN A 7 -27.63 -11.71 -16.33
CA GLN A 7 -28.58 -10.81 -16.98
C GLN A 7 -27.99 -9.41 -17.22
N ALA A 8 -27.24 -8.88 -16.26
CA ALA A 8 -26.57 -7.59 -16.39
C ALA A 8 -25.50 -7.63 -17.49
N THR A 9 -24.69 -8.70 -17.55
CA THR A 9 -23.74 -8.94 -18.65
C THR A 9 -24.45 -8.97 -20.00
N GLY A 10 -25.61 -9.63 -20.11
CA GLY A 10 -26.38 -9.68 -21.36
C GLY A 10 -26.97 -8.34 -21.82
N ARG A 11 -27.06 -7.34 -20.92
CA ARG A 11 -27.50 -5.97 -21.25
C ARG A 11 -26.32 -5.04 -21.57
N ALA A 12 -25.12 -5.38 -21.12
CA ALA A 12 -23.92 -4.58 -21.31
C ALA A 12 -23.22 -4.90 -22.65
N GLU A 13 -22.51 -3.93 -23.21
CA GLU A 13 -21.67 -4.14 -24.40
C GLU A 13 -20.36 -4.86 -24.01
N THR A 14 -20.42 -6.18 -23.83
CA THR A 14 -19.25 -6.98 -23.42
C THR A 14 -18.65 -7.80 -24.57
N ALA A 15 -19.00 -7.50 -25.82
CA ALA A 15 -18.45 -8.18 -26.98
C ALA A 15 -16.93 -7.96 -27.06
N ASN A 16 -16.17 -9.05 -27.28
CA ASN A 16 -14.70 -9.06 -27.33
C ASN A 16 -13.98 -8.71 -26.01
N LEU A 17 -14.69 -8.66 -24.88
CA LEU A 17 -14.08 -8.55 -23.57
C LEU A 17 -13.73 -9.92 -23.01
N THR A 18 -12.62 -10.00 -22.27
CA THR A 18 -12.38 -11.15 -21.38
C THR A 18 -13.39 -11.16 -20.23
N ASP A 19 -13.56 -12.30 -19.56
CA ASP A 19 -14.48 -12.41 -18.43
C ASP A 19 -14.21 -11.37 -17.33
N ARG A 20 -12.94 -11.05 -17.07
CA ARG A 20 -12.55 -10.01 -16.09
C ARG A 20 -12.92 -8.60 -16.54
N GLN A 21 -12.68 -8.28 -17.82
CA GLN A 21 -13.05 -7.00 -18.38
C GLN A 21 -14.58 -6.83 -18.42
N ALA A 22 -15.31 -7.90 -18.77
CA ALA A 22 -16.77 -7.91 -18.73
C ALA A 22 -17.30 -7.73 -17.30
N LEU A 23 -16.69 -8.40 -16.31
CA LEU A 23 -17.00 -8.20 -14.89
C LEU A 23 -16.79 -6.76 -14.45
N HIS A 24 -15.63 -6.18 -14.73
CA HIS A 24 -15.35 -4.79 -14.41
C HIS A 24 -16.33 -3.83 -15.09
N ALA A 25 -16.61 -4.03 -16.39
CA ALA A 25 -17.55 -3.20 -17.14
C ALA A 25 -18.97 -3.23 -16.53
N VAL A 26 -19.47 -4.42 -16.17
CA VAL A 26 -20.78 -4.57 -15.52
C VAL A 26 -20.80 -3.92 -14.14
N LEU A 27 -19.76 -4.08 -13.33
CA LEU A 27 -19.71 -3.49 -11.98
C LEU A 27 -19.54 -1.97 -12.00
N SER A 28 -18.93 -1.43 -13.05
CA SER A 28 -18.73 0.01 -13.25
C SER A 28 -19.99 0.72 -13.74
N ASP A 29 -20.91 0.00 -14.39
CA ASP A 29 -22.15 0.55 -14.90
C ASP A 29 -23.03 1.10 -13.75
N PRO A 30 -23.40 2.39 -13.77
CA PRO A 30 -24.33 2.98 -12.82
C PRO A 30 -25.61 2.18 -12.59
N GLN A 31 -26.16 1.51 -13.62
CA GLN A 31 -27.38 0.71 -13.50
C GLN A 31 -27.18 -0.59 -12.72
N SER A 32 -25.93 -1.05 -12.61
CA SER A 32 -25.54 -2.33 -12.03
C SER A 32 -24.74 -2.19 -10.74
N ARG A 33 -24.53 -0.97 -10.23
CA ARG A 33 -23.78 -0.69 -8.96
C ARG A 33 -24.26 -1.48 -7.75
N TYR A 34 -25.52 -1.88 -7.72
CA TYR A 34 -26.04 -2.68 -6.61
C TYR A 34 -25.38 -4.07 -6.55
N LEU A 35 -24.87 -4.60 -7.68
CA LEU A 35 -24.17 -5.88 -7.74
C LEU A 35 -22.85 -5.85 -6.97
N ALA A 36 -22.12 -4.73 -7.02
CA ALA A 36 -20.88 -4.54 -6.28
C ALA A 36 -21.06 -4.80 -4.78
N LYS A 37 -22.21 -4.43 -4.21
CA LYS A 37 -22.53 -4.61 -2.78
C LYS A 37 -22.66 -6.08 -2.35
N HIS A 38 -22.88 -6.97 -3.30
CA HIS A 38 -23.10 -8.39 -3.07
C HIS A 38 -21.88 -9.25 -3.41
N LEU A 39 -20.75 -8.63 -3.76
CA LEU A 39 -19.49 -9.32 -3.97
C LEU A 39 -18.64 -9.31 -2.69
N CYS A 40 -17.80 -10.32 -2.59
CA CYS A 40 -16.71 -10.34 -1.64
C CYS A 40 -15.48 -9.65 -2.21
N TYR A 41 -14.93 -8.72 -1.44
CA TYR A 41 -13.64 -8.10 -1.75
C TYR A 41 -12.63 -8.61 -0.73
N VAL A 42 -11.59 -9.27 -1.23
CA VAL A 42 -10.56 -9.89 -0.40
C VAL A 42 -9.23 -9.22 -0.72
N LEU A 43 -8.58 -8.67 0.30
CA LEU A 43 -7.20 -8.20 0.19
C LEU A 43 -6.28 -9.41 0.33
N VAL A 44 -5.49 -9.62 -0.72
CA VAL A 44 -4.52 -10.71 -0.82
C VAL A 44 -3.13 -10.13 -0.58
N ILE A 45 -2.36 -10.76 0.31
CA ILE A 45 -0.98 -10.36 0.61
C ILE A 45 -0.10 -11.58 0.32
N GLN A 46 0.85 -11.45 -0.61
CA GLN A 46 1.71 -12.54 -1.09
C GLN A 46 0.94 -13.81 -1.50
N GLY A 47 -0.21 -13.64 -2.18
CA GLY A 47 -1.05 -14.75 -2.60
C GLY A 47 -1.88 -15.41 -1.49
N ILE A 48 -1.89 -14.84 -0.28
CA ILE A 48 -2.67 -15.33 0.86
C ILE A 48 -3.84 -14.38 1.12
N ASP A 49 -5.06 -14.91 1.11
CA ASP A 49 -6.26 -14.18 1.51
C ASP A 49 -6.11 -13.71 2.97
N THR A 50 -6.06 -12.40 3.19
CA THR A 50 -5.70 -11.84 4.50
C THR A 50 -6.85 -11.07 5.15
N TYR A 51 -7.55 -10.23 4.39
CA TYR A 51 -8.66 -9.43 4.91
C TYR A 51 -9.86 -9.43 3.98
N ILE A 52 -11.05 -9.32 4.55
CA ILE A 52 -12.26 -9.02 3.77
C ILE A 52 -12.54 -7.53 3.89
N LEU A 53 -12.56 -6.83 2.76
CA LEU A 53 -12.74 -5.39 2.69
C LEU A 53 -14.21 -5.03 2.57
N ARG A 54 -14.62 -4.00 3.32
CA ARG A 54 -15.88 -3.30 3.11
C ARG A 54 -15.69 -1.81 3.28
N PRO A 55 -16.38 -0.98 2.50
CA PRO A 55 -16.31 0.45 2.71
C PRO A 55 -17.02 0.81 4.02
N ARG A 56 -16.51 1.81 4.74
CA ARG A 56 -17.23 2.39 5.88
C ARG A 56 -18.48 3.14 5.43
N ASP A 57 -18.39 3.88 4.32
CA ASP A 57 -19.53 4.49 3.65
C ASP A 57 -20.07 3.57 2.53
N PRO A 58 -21.33 3.11 2.58
CA PRO A 58 -21.92 2.30 1.51
C PRO A 58 -21.95 2.95 0.11
N ALA A 59 -21.63 4.24 -0.03
CA ALA A 59 -21.39 4.88 -1.32
C ALA A 59 -20.07 4.47 -1.98
N ASP A 60 -19.07 4.04 -1.19
CA ASP A 60 -17.69 3.80 -1.65
C ASP A 60 -17.45 2.40 -2.23
N TYR A 61 -18.51 1.61 -2.48
CA TYR A 61 -18.36 0.33 -3.19
C TYR A 61 -17.79 0.51 -4.60
N GLY A 62 -17.97 1.68 -5.22
CA GLY A 62 -17.33 2.01 -6.50
C GLY A 62 -15.81 2.02 -6.41
N VAL A 63 -15.25 2.49 -5.29
CA VAL A 63 -13.79 2.56 -5.06
C VAL A 63 -13.16 1.17 -5.11
N LEU A 64 -13.86 0.14 -4.63
CA LEU A 64 -13.39 -1.25 -4.71
C LEU A 64 -13.37 -1.78 -6.15
N VAL A 65 -14.34 -1.38 -6.97
CA VAL A 65 -14.38 -1.74 -8.40
C VAL A 65 -13.23 -1.06 -9.13
N ASP A 66 -13.04 0.24 -8.88
CA ASP A 66 -11.96 1.03 -9.46
C ASP A 66 -10.58 0.48 -9.07
N ALA A 67 -10.42 0.04 -7.82
CA ALA A 67 -9.17 -0.54 -7.34
C ALA A 67 -8.79 -1.87 -8.01
N ILE A 68 -9.78 -2.70 -8.41
CA ILE A 68 -9.54 -3.95 -9.14
C ILE A 68 -9.13 -3.65 -10.59
N GLY A 69 -9.73 -2.62 -11.18
CA GLY A 69 -9.51 -2.24 -12.57
C GLY A 69 -9.96 -3.29 -13.60
N PRO A 70 -9.85 -2.97 -14.90
CA PRO A 70 -10.33 -3.85 -15.97
C PRO A 70 -9.37 -5.03 -16.27
N SER A 71 -8.10 -4.93 -15.87
CA SER A 71 -7.06 -5.91 -16.19
C SER A 71 -6.03 -5.99 -15.06
N PRO A 72 -6.38 -6.64 -13.93
CA PRO A 72 -5.50 -6.74 -12.77
C PRO A 72 -4.19 -7.46 -13.14
N GLN A 73 -3.07 -6.87 -12.73
CA GLN A 73 -1.72 -7.38 -12.95
C GLN A 73 -1.11 -7.91 -11.65
N ALA A 74 -0.09 -8.76 -11.78
CA ALA A 74 0.57 -9.35 -10.62
C ALA A 74 1.39 -8.34 -9.79
N ASN A 75 1.74 -7.21 -10.38
CA ASN A 75 2.47 -6.09 -9.76
C ASN A 75 1.55 -4.94 -9.30
N ASP A 76 0.23 -5.11 -9.40
CA ASP A 76 -0.71 -4.14 -8.83
C ASP A 76 -0.61 -4.18 -7.31
N LEU A 77 -0.58 -3.00 -6.71
CA LEU A 77 -0.45 -2.81 -5.28
C LEU A 77 -1.64 -2.03 -4.75
N HIS A 78 -2.11 -2.47 -3.59
CA HIS A 78 -3.21 -1.84 -2.88
C HIS A 78 -2.78 -1.49 -1.47
N VAL A 79 -2.93 -0.21 -1.10
CA VAL A 79 -2.84 0.22 0.30
C VAL A 79 -4.23 0.56 0.79
N VAL A 80 -4.65 -0.17 1.82
CA VAL A 80 -5.95 -0.01 2.47
C VAL A 80 -5.75 0.64 3.83
N VAL A 81 -6.46 1.73 4.08
CA VAL A 81 -6.52 2.41 5.38
C VAL A 81 -7.93 2.27 5.92
N GLY A 82 -8.05 1.73 7.13
CA GLY A 82 -9.33 1.39 7.71
C GLY A 82 -9.24 0.84 9.13
N LEU A 83 -10.40 0.56 9.72
CA LEU A 83 -10.51 -0.12 11.00
C LEU A 83 -10.68 -1.62 10.81
N ARG A 84 -9.81 -2.38 11.48
CA ARG A 84 -9.92 -3.84 11.56
C ARG A 84 -11.00 -4.23 12.58
N GLY A 85 -12.02 -4.91 12.09
CA GLY A 85 -13.10 -5.50 12.87
C GLY A 85 -12.87 -6.98 13.21
N PRO A 86 -13.93 -7.69 13.64
CA PRO A 86 -13.87 -9.11 13.97
C PRO A 86 -13.70 -9.98 12.72
N LEU A 87 -13.52 -11.29 12.93
CA LEU A 87 -13.61 -12.27 11.84
C LEU A 87 -15.01 -12.27 11.22
N ALA A 88 -15.04 -12.35 9.89
CA ALA A 88 -16.29 -12.50 9.15
C ALA A 88 -16.97 -13.84 9.52
N PRO A 89 -18.31 -13.86 9.72
CA PRO A 89 -19.02 -15.11 9.91
C PRO A 89 -19.00 -15.95 8.62
N PRO A 90 -19.17 -17.30 8.69
CA PRO A 90 -19.04 -18.19 7.53
C PRO A 90 -19.94 -17.80 6.36
N ASP A 91 -21.14 -17.34 6.67
CA ASP A 91 -22.18 -16.98 5.70
C ASP A 91 -21.87 -15.65 4.98
N PHE A 92 -20.86 -14.92 5.44
CA PHE A 92 -20.53 -13.60 4.94
C PHE A 92 -19.84 -13.63 3.58
N CYS A 93 -18.90 -14.57 3.41
CA CYS A 93 -18.07 -14.62 2.22
C CYS A 93 -17.70 -16.05 1.82
N ASN A 94 -18.71 -16.83 1.38
CA ASN A 94 -18.51 -18.21 0.89
C ASN A 94 -17.69 -19.11 1.84
N GLY A 95 -17.87 -18.96 3.15
CA GLY A 95 -17.14 -19.72 4.17
C GLY A 95 -15.79 -19.13 4.59
N LEU A 96 -15.33 -18.05 3.96
CA LEU A 96 -14.07 -17.40 4.28
C LEU A 96 -14.16 -16.62 5.59
N MET A 97 -13.45 -17.10 6.62
CA MET A 97 -13.42 -16.50 7.97
C MET A 97 -12.15 -15.68 8.18
N LEU A 98 -12.12 -14.49 7.59
CA LEU A 98 -11.00 -13.54 7.71
C LEU A 98 -11.41 -12.28 8.48
N PRO A 99 -10.47 -11.52 9.06
CA PRO A 99 -10.79 -10.25 9.69
C PRO A 99 -11.41 -9.28 8.68
N LEU A 100 -12.50 -8.65 9.08
CA LEU A 100 -13.12 -7.57 8.32
C LEU A 100 -12.30 -6.29 8.46
N VAL A 101 -12.13 -5.55 7.37
CA VAL A 101 -11.59 -4.19 7.40
C VAL A 101 -12.64 -3.25 6.82
N ALA A 102 -13.14 -2.35 7.67
CA ALA A 102 -13.96 -1.23 7.24
C ALA A 102 -13.00 -0.11 6.78
N PHE A 103 -12.84 0.04 5.46
CA PHE A 103 -11.89 1.00 4.91
C PHE A 103 -12.50 2.39 4.72
N ASP A 104 -11.63 3.38 4.82
CA ASP A 104 -11.90 4.80 4.56
C ASP A 104 -11.08 5.30 3.36
N GLN A 105 -9.93 4.66 3.06
CA GLN A 105 -9.13 4.98 1.88
C GLN A 105 -8.56 3.70 1.24
N ILE A 106 -8.58 3.65 -0.08
CA ILE A 106 -7.84 2.66 -0.89
C ILE A 106 -6.98 3.42 -1.89
N TYR A 107 -5.71 3.07 -1.94
CA TYR A 107 -4.79 3.47 -3.01
C TYR A 107 -4.49 2.26 -3.87
N ALA A 108 -4.82 2.33 -5.15
CA ALA A 108 -4.46 1.32 -6.15
C ALA A 108 -3.43 1.92 -7.09
N PHE A 109 -2.26 1.29 -7.20
CA PHE A 109 -1.16 1.75 -8.03
C PHE A 109 -0.19 0.60 -8.32
N ASP A 110 0.70 0.78 -9.28
CA ASP A 110 1.85 -0.10 -9.47
C ASP A 110 3.16 0.63 -9.11
N ALA A 111 4.25 -0.12 -8.98
CA ALA A 111 5.56 0.42 -8.63
C ALA A 111 6.04 1.51 -9.58
N ASP A 112 5.76 1.39 -10.88
CA ASP A 112 6.23 2.32 -11.91
C ASP A 112 5.46 3.64 -11.83
N SER A 113 4.13 3.56 -11.66
CA SER A 113 3.25 4.69 -11.41
C SER A 113 3.63 5.46 -10.15
N LEU A 114 3.96 4.76 -9.06
CA LEU A 114 4.47 5.38 -7.83
C LEU A 114 5.78 6.13 -8.09
N VAL A 115 6.77 5.45 -8.69
CA VAL A 115 8.11 6.02 -8.94
C VAL A 115 8.06 7.19 -9.91
N ALA A 116 7.21 7.13 -10.94
CA ALA A 116 6.99 8.23 -11.89
C ALA A 116 6.35 9.45 -11.22
N GLY A 117 5.44 9.23 -10.27
CA GLY A 117 4.77 10.29 -9.51
C GLY A 117 5.66 11.02 -8.49
N LEU A 118 6.83 10.47 -8.14
CA LEU A 118 7.73 11.10 -7.17
C LEU A 118 8.34 12.40 -7.72
N PRO A 119 8.37 13.49 -6.94
CA PRO A 119 9.03 14.73 -7.33
C PRO A 119 10.55 14.52 -7.39
N LYS A 120 11.12 14.71 -8.58
CA LYS A 120 12.57 14.61 -8.80
C LYS A 120 13.28 15.84 -8.21
N PRO A 121 14.35 15.69 -7.42
CA PRO A 121 15.23 16.79 -7.02
C PRO A 121 15.96 17.41 -8.21
N ASP A 122 16.19 18.71 -8.21
CA ASP A 122 16.82 19.42 -9.34
C ASP A 122 18.28 19.02 -9.57
N ASP A 123 18.99 18.65 -8.51
CA ASP A 123 20.42 18.32 -8.48
C ASP A 123 20.73 16.86 -8.82
N LEU A 124 19.71 16.04 -9.09
CA LEU A 124 19.86 14.66 -9.51
C LEU A 124 19.42 14.46 -10.96
N ASP A 125 20.12 13.58 -11.68
CA ASP A 125 19.66 13.10 -12.98
C ASP A 125 18.42 12.21 -12.82
N GLU A 126 17.56 12.23 -13.83
CA GLU A 126 16.27 11.53 -13.76
C GLU A 126 16.43 10.02 -13.71
N GLU A 127 17.29 9.45 -14.56
CA GLU A 127 17.49 8.01 -14.63
C GLU A 127 17.97 7.44 -13.29
N SER A 128 18.99 8.05 -12.68
CA SER A 128 19.50 7.62 -11.37
C SER A 128 18.49 7.84 -10.25
N PHE A 129 17.72 8.94 -10.28
CA PHE A 129 16.67 9.15 -9.27
C PHE A 129 15.58 8.07 -9.34
N ARG A 130 15.08 7.75 -10.55
CA ARG A 130 14.06 6.72 -10.74
C ARG A 130 14.59 5.33 -10.38
N SER A 131 15.82 5.01 -10.79
CA SER A 131 16.49 3.75 -10.45
C SER A 131 16.66 3.57 -8.93
N ALA A 132 17.19 4.58 -8.24
CA ALA A 132 17.34 4.55 -6.79
C ALA A 132 15.99 4.49 -6.06
N SER A 133 14.97 5.17 -6.60
CA SER A 133 13.62 5.14 -6.04
C SER A 133 12.98 3.77 -6.18
N ARG A 134 13.18 3.11 -7.33
CA ARG A 134 12.74 1.73 -7.56
C ARG A 134 13.44 0.75 -6.64
N GLU A 135 14.76 0.87 -6.46
CA GLU A 135 15.51 0.02 -5.53
C GLU A 135 15.02 0.17 -4.08
N LEU A 136 14.79 1.41 -3.62
CA LEU A 136 14.20 1.64 -2.30
C LEU A 136 12.82 0.98 -2.20
N PHE A 137 11.97 1.17 -3.21
CA PHE A 137 10.63 0.63 -3.21
C PHE A 137 10.64 -0.90 -3.18
N ASP A 138 11.43 -1.54 -4.04
CA ASP A 138 11.57 -2.99 -4.08
C ASP A 138 12.11 -3.53 -2.75
N ARG A 139 13.04 -2.81 -2.12
CA ARG A 139 13.56 -3.17 -0.79
C ARG A 139 12.50 -3.05 0.30
N VAL A 140 11.69 -1.99 0.26
CA VAL A 140 10.53 -1.86 1.15
C VAL A 140 9.57 -3.01 0.87
N MET A 141 9.23 -3.31 -0.39
CA MET A 141 8.32 -4.40 -0.77
C MET A 141 8.77 -5.76 -0.24
N GLN A 142 10.06 -6.07 -0.30
CA GLN A 142 10.65 -7.29 0.28
C GLN A 142 10.54 -7.34 1.81
N ILE A 143 10.60 -6.19 2.47
CA ILE A 143 10.47 -6.07 3.93
C ILE A 143 8.97 -6.03 4.32
N THR A 144 8.10 -5.62 3.39
CA THR A 144 6.65 -5.48 3.59
C THR A 144 5.87 -6.73 3.20
N ASP A 145 6.39 -7.93 3.46
CA ASP A 145 5.58 -9.16 3.60
C ASP A 145 4.69 -9.07 4.86
N ASN A 146 3.97 -7.96 4.97
CA ASN A 146 3.49 -7.39 6.20
C ASN A 146 2.00 -7.16 6.04
N ALA A 147 1.24 -7.66 7.01
CA ALA A 147 -0.21 -7.61 6.95
C ALA A 147 -0.80 -6.22 7.30
N GLY A 148 0.03 -5.18 7.40
CA GLY A 148 -0.41 -3.84 7.84
C GLY A 148 -1.05 -3.79 9.23
N SER A 149 -0.91 -4.85 10.04
CA SER A 149 -1.61 -5.01 11.32
C SER A 149 -0.79 -4.66 12.56
N SER A 150 0.54 -4.64 12.46
CA SER A 150 1.42 -4.18 13.53
C SER A 150 1.75 -2.70 13.35
N ASP A 151 2.18 -2.06 14.43
CA ASP A 151 2.54 -0.64 14.39
C ASP A 151 3.77 -0.40 13.50
N GLU A 152 4.72 -1.34 13.50
CA GLU A 152 5.91 -1.31 12.64
C GLU A 152 5.52 -1.37 11.16
N HIS A 153 4.62 -2.31 10.81
CA HIS A 153 4.11 -2.46 9.45
C HIS A 153 3.43 -1.18 8.98
N ARG A 154 2.59 -0.58 9.83
CA ARG A 154 1.84 0.64 9.52
C ARG A 154 2.75 1.85 9.32
N ALA A 155 3.80 1.97 10.15
CA ALA A 155 4.78 3.04 10.01
C ALA A 155 5.60 2.91 8.72
N LEU A 156 6.05 1.70 8.38
CA LEU A 156 6.80 1.47 7.15
C LEU A 156 5.94 1.69 5.89
N ASN A 157 4.71 1.16 5.88
CA ASN A 157 3.78 1.33 4.75
C ASN A 157 3.42 2.81 4.55
N TYR A 158 3.26 3.57 5.64
CA TYR A 158 3.08 5.02 5.58
C TYR A 158 4.28 5.71 4.93
N CYS A 159 5.50 5.42 5.37
CA CYS A 159 6.72 6.01 4.82
C CYS A 159 6.84 5.73 3.31
N ALA A 160 6.56 4.50 2.89
CA ALA A 160 6.63 4.07 1.49
C ALA A 160 5.67 4.87 0.59
N VAL A 161 4.40 5.00 1.00
CA VAL A 161 3.38 5.56 0.11
C VAL A 161 3.18 7.07 0.29
N ARG A 162 3.52 7.63 1.45
CA ARG A 162 3.16 9.02 1.81
C ARG A 162 4.34 9.93 2.07
N TYR A 163 5.58 9.43 2.09
CA TYR A 163 6.73 10.26 2.45
C TYR A 163 7.84 10.27 1.39
N ALA A 164 7.63 11.01 0.29
CA ALA A 164 8.56 11.12 -0.84
C ALA A 164 10.03 11.41 -0.46
N GLN A 165 10.28 12.09 0.67
CA GLN A 165 11.64 12.46 1.09
C GLN A 165 12.55 11.25 1.34
N ILE A 166 12.01 10.06 1.68
CA ILE A 166 12.85 8.84 1.81
C ILE A 166 13.47 8.44 0.48
N TYR A 167 12.76 8.68 -0.62
CA TYR A 167 13.23 8.39 -1.99
C TYR A 167 14.31 9.38 -2.39
N THR A 168 14.07 10.68 -2.18
CA THR A 168 15.07 11.74 -2.37
C THR A 168 16.36 11.45 -1.60
N ASN A 169 16.26 11.13 -0.31
CA ASN A 169 17.43 10.83 0.51
C ASN A 169 18.19 9.59 0.02
N THR A 170 17.47 8.53 -0.36
CA THR A 170 18.09 7.31 -0.90
C THR A 170 18.83 7.60 -2.20
N ALA A 171 18.23 8.39 -3.09
CA ALA A 171 18.89 8.78 -4.33
C ALA A 171 20.17 9.60 -4.10
N HIS A 172 20.17 10.57 -3.17
CA HIS A 172 21.40 11.28 -2.80
C HIS A 172 22.46 10.36 -2.18
N ALA A 173 22.03 9.42 -1.32
CA ALA A 173 22.94 8.45 -0.73
C ALA A 173 23.62 7.61 -1.82
N PHE A 174 22.86 7.18 -2.83
CA PHE A 174 23.36 6.41 -3.98
C PHE A 174 24.33 7.21 -4.84
N ALA A 175 23.96 8.45 -5.17
CA ALA A 175 24.84 9.38 -5.89
C ALA A 175 26.16 9.63 -5.14
N SER A 176 26.15 9.52 -3.82
CA SER A 176 27.34 9.65 -2.95
C SER A 176 28.09 8.33 -2.72
N GLY A 177 27.81 7.28 -3.52
CA GLY A 177 28.49 5.99 -3.42
C GLY A 177 28.06 5.11 -2.24
N ARG A 178 26.93 5.41 -1.59
CA ARG A 178 26.36 4.60 -0.49
C ARG A 178 25.25 3.68 -1.00
N SER A 179 25.08 2.50 -0.40
CA SER A 179 23.95 1.59 -0.67
C SER A 179 23.02 1.53 0.54
N LEU A 180 21.73 1.29 0.30
CA LEU A 180 20.77 1.03 1.37
C LEU A 180 20.98 -0.39 1.88
N THR A 181 21.42 -0.53 3.13
CA THR A 181 21.80 -1.84 3.70
C THR A 181 20.77 -2.38 4.67
N ALA A 182 20.06 -1.51 5.39
CA ALA A 182 19.00 -1.91 6.32
C ALA A 182 17.86 -0.89 6.39
N ILE A 183 16.65 -1.41 6.61
CA ILE A 183 15.49 -0.65 7.08
C ILE A 183 15.01 -1.34 8.35
N GLU A 184 14.98 -0.61 9.46
CA GLU A 184 14.54 -1.11 10.75
C GLU A 184 13.40 -0.24 11.27
N THR A 185 12.33 -0.87 11.75
CA THR A 185 11.24 -0.15 12.42
C THR A 185 11.17 -0.59 13.86
N ARG A 186 11.04 0.36 14.78
CA ARG A 186 11.03 0.08 16.21
C ARG A 186 10.23 1.10 17.00
N PRO A 187 9.70 0.73 18.18
CA PRO A 187 9.03 1.67 19.06
C PRO A 187 9.94 2.82 19.47
N SER A 188 9.42 4.03 19.39
CA SER A 188 10.14 5.23 19.80
C SER A 188 10.15 5.36 21.32
N ARG A 189 11.25 5.86 21.89
CA ARG A 189 11.32 6.17 23.34
C ARG A 189 10.35 7.30 23.75
N LEU A 190 9.80 8.02 22.78
CA LEU A 190 8.81 9.08 22.98
C LEU A 190 7.36 8.57 22.93
N SER A 191 7.14 7.25 22.83
CA SER A 191 5.80 6.70 22.57
C SER A 191 4.77 7.08 23.64
N GLY A 192 5.13 7.18 24.93
CA GLY A 192 4.18 7.61 25.96
C GLY A 192 2.86 6.81 25.91
N SER A 193 1.72 7.51 25.81
CA SER A 193 0.39 6.89 25.58
C SER A 193 0.02 6.68 24.11
N ARG A 194 0.87 7.14 23.18
CA ARG A 194 0.74 7.00 21.73
C ARG A 194 1.52 5.77 21.26
N SER A 195 1.20 5.25 20.09
CA SER A 195 2.09 4.33 19.37
C SER A 195 2.89 5.12 18.35
N ILE A 196 4.18 5.29 18.62
CA ILE A 196 5.11 6.04 17.80
C ILE A 196 6.27 5.13 17.43
N GLN A 197 6.55 5.04 16.13
CA GLN A 197 7.60 4.20 15.58
C GLN A 197 8.70 5.08 14.99
N ASP A 198 9.96 4.71 15.25
CA ASP A 198 11.12 5.22 14.53
C ASP A 198 11.40 4.24 13.36
N VAL A 199 11.34 4.73 12.12
CA VAL A 199 11.75 4.01 10.91
C VAL A 199 13.15 4.48 10.53
N VAL A 200 14.14 3.59 10.66
CA VAL A 200 15.56 3.88 10.49
C VAL A 200 16.06 3.29 9.18
N PHE A 201 16.68 4.13 8.36
CA PHE A 201 17.32 3.76 7.10
C PHE A 201 18.83 3.81 7.29
N SER A 202 19.52 2.71 7.00
CA SER A 202 20.97 2.60 7.09
C SER A 202 21.58 2.58 5.69
N TYR A 203 22.55 3.47 5.47
CA TYR A 203 23.28 3.58 4.21
C TYR A 203 24.76 3.35 4.45
N THR A 204 25.33 2.35 3.79
CA THR A 204 26.74 1.98 3.95
C THR A 204 27.53 2.42 2.72
N ASN A 205 28.63 3.13 2.94
CA ASN A 205 29.53 3.54 1.86
C ASN A 205 30.25 2.32 1.28
N ARG A 206 30.18 2.13 -0.04
CA ARG A 206 30.69 0.92 -0.72
C ARG A 206 32.21 0.75 -0.68
N THR A 207 32.97 1.79 -0.33
CA THR A 207 34.44 1.77 -0.33
C THR A 207 35.04 1.81 1.07
N THR A 208 34.36 2.48 2.01
CA THR A 208 34.88 2.71 3.36
C THR A 208 34.17 1.89 4.43
N ASP A 209 33.08 1.21 4.09
CA ASP A 209 32.19 0.47 5.01
C ASP A 209 31.58 1.33 6.14
N VAL A 210 31.74 2.65 6.08
CA VAL A 210 31.12 3.60 7.02
C VAL A 210 29.63 3.62 6.78
N THR A 211 28.85 3.38 7.85
CA THR A 211 27.39 3.40 7.82
C THR A 211 26.85 4.68 8.42
N GLU A 212 26.07 5.42 7.64
CA GLU A 212 25.29 6.56 8.07
C GLU A 212 23.83 6.14 8.21
N LYS A 213 23.16 6.64 9.24
CA LYS A 213 21.76 6.32 9.49
C LYS A 213 20.94 7.58 9.55
N CYS A 214 19.74 7.53 8.99
CA CYS A 214 18.71 8.54 9.20
C CYS A 214 17.43 7.85 9.63
N PHE A 215 16.54 8.61 10.27
CA PHE A 215 15.27 8.07 10.73
C PHE A 215 14.14 9.05 10.50
N VAL A 216 12.95 8.49 10.45
CA VAL A 216 11.67 9.19 10.42
C VAL A 216 10.87 8.69 11.62
N ARG A 217 10.10 9.58 12.23
CA ARG A 217 9.19 9.20 13.31
C ARG A 217 7.75 9.32 12.85
N VAL A 218 7.01 8.23 12.99
CA VAL A 218 5.61 8.13 12.56
C VAL A 218 4.75 7.81 13.78
N ASP A 219 3.72 8.60 14.02
CA ASP A 219 2.65 8.26 14.95
C ASP A 219 1.64 7.40 14.19
N VAL A 220 1.39 6.21 14.73
CA VAL A 220 0.44 5.22 14.20
C VAL A 220 -0.67 4.94 15.20
N THR A 221 -0.85 5.76 16.24
CA THR A 221 -1.88 5.51 17.27
C THR A 221 -3.27 5.36 16.69
N GLU A 222 -3.62 6.28 15.79
CA GLU A 222 -4.93 6.37 15.17
C GLU A 222 -4.91 5.75 13.77
N GLU A 223 -6.09 5.61 13.18
CA GLU A 223 -6.29 5.05 11.85
C GLU A 223 -5.38 5.68 10.77
N PHE A 224 -5.21 7.00 10.80
CA PHE A 224 -4.42 7.76 9.83
C PHE A 224 -3.04 8.13 10.40
N PRO A 225 -1.94 7.47 9.97
CA PRO A 225 -0.62 7.78 10.47
C PRO A 225 -0.14 9.16 10.00
N PHE A 226 0.75 9.77 10.78
CA PHE A 226 1.39 11.04 10.42
C PHE A 226 2.82 11.16 10.95
N LEU A 227 3.59 12.05 10.33
CA LEU A 227 4.96 12.35 10.75
C LEU A 227 4.98 13.13 12.06
N VAL A 228 5.70 12.61 13.05
CA VAL A 228 6.10 13.36 14.26
C VAL A 228 7.43 14.07 14.03
N THR A 229 8.34 13.44 13.29
CA THR A 229 9.65 14.01 12.97
C THR A 229 9.98 13.66 11.53
N LYS A 230 10.31 14.70 10.74
CA LYS A 230 10.82 14.55 9.37
C LYS A 230 12.18 13.85 9.39
N LEU A 231 12.62 13.39 8.24
CA LEU A 231 13.90 12.72 8.07
C LEU A 231 15.03 13.48 8.77
N SER A 232 15.71 12.80 9.70
CA SER A 232 16.74 13.38 10.56
C SER A 232 17.89 12.40 10.75
N PRO A 233 19.11 12.86 11.06
CA PRO A 233 20.22 11.98 11.40
C PRO A 233 19.87 11.06 12.57
N TYR A 234 20.24 9.80 12.47
CA TYR A 234 20.04 8.80 13.51
C TYR A 234 21.39 8.39 14.11
N TYR A 235 21.46 8.39 15.43
CA TYR A 235 22.66 7.99 16.19
C TYR A 235 22.31 6.80 17.06
N ASP A 236 23.09 5.73 16.94
CA ASP A 236 22.99 4.57 17.83
C ASP A 236 23.25 5.02 19.28
N ARG A 237 22.40 4.54 20.20
CA ARG A 237 22.45 4.86 21.63
C ARG A 237 22.43 3.60 22.46
#